data_AF-B4GVX6-F1
#
_entry.id   AF-B4GVX6-F1
#
_cell.length_a   1.000
_cell.length_b   1.000
_cell.length_c   1.000
_cell.angle_alpha   90.00
_cell.angle_beta   90.00
_cell.angle_gamma   90.00
#
_symmetry.space_group_name_H-M   'P 1'
#
loop_
_entity.id
_entity.type
_entity.pdbx_description
1 polymer ?
#
loop_
_entity_poly.entity_id
_entity_poly.type
_entity_poly.pdbx_seq_one_letter_code
_entity_poly.pdbx_strand_id
1 'polypeptide(L)'
;MAWMAHFRPSSLTLRMEKGDRVSLTLENVPPSTLQRPQRYVFRLESAANDLASVPEENSTIAVDLLNPDTRDWTGDIQVNAHFLGETKITVRLFDNMSNSSQLPTQGSNDSTLDVKVQRPSRVVDHVFIGSIVLLMSLLYINFGAALNLDVLRGLVTRPVGPCIGFVMQVVGMPLLSYALGVFIFPEAPAMQLGLFFTGISPSGGASNTWSAVLGGNIHLSVLMTTVSNVAAFVTMPLWIFTLGQLIFERAGMQVPYGTIATYCACLIIPLLMGLAVQKRSPRLTRVLVRLLKPISACLILFIVIFAIITNFYLFYLFSWQIAVAGMALPGLGYIFAWLAAKLLHQTAADALTIAIETGIQNTGIAIFLLTTTLESPQSDLTTVVPVSVAVMTPLPLLGIYLYNRCCRPKPDEVAAGESQRIV
;
A
#
# COMPACT_ATOMS: atom_id res chain seq x y z
N MET A 1 -33.88 7.52 -30.71
CA MET A 1 -32.89 6.82 -31.56
C MET A 1 -31.54 6.94 -30.88
N ALA A 2 -30.75 5.87 -30.93
CA ALA A 2 -29.50 5.73 -30.21
C ALA A 2 -28.30 6.18 -31.04
N TRP A 3 -27.38 6.98 -30.47
CA TRP A 3 -26.08 7.29 -31.05
C TRP A 3 -24.96 6.62 -30.26
N MET A 4 -23.81 6.42 -30.93
CA MET A 4 -22.66 5.70 -30.37
C MET A 4 -21.38 6.51 -30.53
N ALA A 5 -20.45 6.29 -29.60
CA ALA A 5 -19.09 6.80 -29.64
C ALA A 5 -18.14 5.62 -29.54
N HIS A 6 -17.08 5.64 -30.35
CA HIS A 6 -16.06 4.61 -30.38
C HIS A 6 -14.68 5.25 -30.33
N PHE A 7 -13.93 4.97 -29.27
CA PHE A 7 -12.52 5.35 -29.19
C PHE A 7 -11.63 4.23 -29.72
N ARG A 8 -10.64 4.59 -30.55
CA ARG A 8 -9.61 3.68 -31.05
C ARG A 8 -8.22 4.27 -30.79
N PRO A 9 -7.41 3.64 -29.93
CA PRO A 9 -7.73 2.50 -29.04
C PRO A 9 -8.75 2.86 -27.95
N SER A 10 -9.45 1.86 -27.37
CA SER A 10 -10.44 2.04 -26.29
C SER A 10 -9.81 2.34 -24.92
N SER A 11 -8.50 2.07 -24.77
CA SER A 11 -7.69 2.47 -23.62
C SER A 11 -6.42 3.18 -24.09
N LEU A 12 -6.07 4.28 -23.44
CA LEU A 12 -4.88 5.07 -23.74
C LEU A 12 -3.96 5.12 -22.52
N THR A 13 -2.70 4.74 -22.70
CA THR A 13 -1.69 4.85 -21.64
C THR A 13 -0.75 6.01 -21.93
N LEU A 14 -0.87 7.08 -21.14
CA LEU A 14 -0.09 8.31 -21.28
C LEU A 14 1.01 8.40 -20.25
N ARG A 15 2.06 9.14 -20.59
CA ARG A 15 3.08 9.55 -19.62
C ARG A 15 2.70 10.90 -19.02
N MET A 16 2.99 11.10 -17.74
CA MET A 16 2.82 12.42 -17.10
C MET A 16 3.44 13.54 -17.95
N GLU A 17 2.73 14.67 -18.03
CA GLU A 17 3.10 15.87 -18.79
C GLU A 17 3.27 15.64 -20.31
N LYS A 18 2.75 14.53 -20.82
CA LYS A 18 2.71 14.25 -22.26
C LYS A 18 1.27 14.11 -22.75
N GLY A 19 1.08 14.38 -24.03
CA GLY A 19 -0.16 14.08 -24.73
C GLY A 19 0.05 13.03 -25.81
N ASP A 20 -1.04 12.35 -26.16
CA ASP A 20 -1.10 11.47 -27.32
C ASP A 20 -2.44 11.66 -28.03
N ARG A 21 -2.54 11.18 -29.26
CA ARG A 21 -3.74 11.29 -30.09
C ARG A 21 -4.52 9.98 -30.07
N VAL A 22 -5.84 10.09 -29.93
CA VAL A 22 -6.78 8.97 -30.02
C VAL A 22 -7.80 9.27 -31.10
N SER A 23 -8.16 8.26 -31.89
CA SER A 23 -9.20 8.42 -32.90
C SER A 23 -10.57 8.24 -32.24
N LEU A 24 -11.47 9.20 -32.41
CA LEU A 24 -12.85 9.11 -31.98
C LEU A 24 -13.75 9.03 -33.21
N THR A 25 -14.62 8.03 -33.23
CA THR A 25 -15.68 7.87 -34.23
C THR A 25 -17.05 8.00 -33.56
N LEU A 26 -17.88 8.92 -34.07
CA LEU A 26 -19.28 9.09 -33.67
C LEU A 26 -20.15 8.47 -34.76
N GLU A 27 -21.06 7.58 -34.37
CA GLU A 27 -21.92 6.85 -35.30
C GLU A 27 -23.40 7.01 -34.98
N ASN A 28 -24.23 6.88 -36.02
CA ASN A 28 -25.69 6.79 -35.91
C ASN A 28 -26.34 8.02 -35.25
N VAL A 29 -25.81 9.22 -35.50
CA VAL A 29 -26.35 10.44 -34.89
C VAL A 29 -27.79 10.71 -35.39
N PRO A 30 -28.74 11.09 -34.50
CA PRO A 30 -30.12 11.29 -34.90
C PRO A 30 -30.27 12.44 -35.91
N PRO A 31 -31.12 12.27 -36.93
CA PRO A 31 -31.33 13.31 -37.96
C PRO A 31 -31.91 14.60 -37.37
N SER A 32 -32.68 14.52 -36.27
CA SER A 32 -33.18 15.70 -35.54
C SER A 32 -32.08 16.59 -34.95
N THR A 33 -30.92 16.00 -34.65
CA THR A 33 -29.75 16.69 -34.12
C THR A 33 -29.03 17.44 -35.24
N LEU A 34 -28.87 16.80 -36.41
CA LEU A 34 -28.25 17.38 -37.61
C LEU A 34 -29.05 18.55 -38.19
N GLN A 35 -30.38 18.53 -38.07
CA GLN A 35 -31.25 19.63 -38.52
C GLN A 35 -31.14 20.90 -37.66
N ARG A 36 -30.50 20.84 -36.48
CA ARG A 36 -30.37 21.96 -35.54
C ARG A 36 -28.92 22.10 -35.06
N PRO A 37 -27.97 22.44 -35.95
CA PRO A 37 -26.55 22.41 -35.64
C PRO A 37 -26.13 23.41 -34.55
N GLN A 38 -26.82 24.56 -34.46
CA GLN A 38 -26.56 25.59 -33.44
C GLN A 38 -27.05 25.18 -32.03
N ARG A 39 -27.92 24.16 -31.93
CA ARG A 39 -28.54 23.74 -30.67
C ARG A 39 -27.73 22.65 -29.97
N TYR A 40 -27.11 21.76 -30.74
CA TYR A 40 -26.47 20.57 -30.22
C TYR A 40 -24.96 20.58 -30.48
N VAL A 41 -24.18 20.21 -29.47
CA VAL A 41 -22.71 20.11 -29.56
C VAL A 41 -22.25 18.86 -28.83
N PHE A 42 -21.31 18.12 -29.39
CA PHE A 42 -20.66 17.04 -28.66
C PHE A 42 -19.51 17.60 -27.85
N ARG A 43 -19.46 17.31 -26.55
CA ARG A 43 -18.37 17.73 -25.65
C ARG A 43 -17.71 16.51 -25.03
N LEU A 44 -16.38 16.51 -25.01
CA LEU A 44 -15.58 15.56 -24.27
C LEU A 44 -15.36 16.07 -22.85
N GLU A 45 -15.75 15.25 -21.88
CA GLU A 45 -15.57 15.53 -20.46
C GLU A 45 -14.72 14.43 -19.83
N SER A 46 -13.65 14.82 -19.14
CA SER A 46 -12.88 13.92 -18.28
C SER A 46 -13.53 13.87 -16.91
N ALA A 47 -13.61 12.67 -16.32
CA ALA A 47 -14.08 12.50 -14.94
C ALA A 47 -13.16 13.20 -13.92
N ALA A 48 -11.88 13.34 -14.24
CA ALA A 48 -10.84 13.95 -13.41
C ALA A 48 -9.90 14.78 -14.30
N ASN A 49 -10.22 16.08 -14.44
CA ASN A 49 -9.46 17.02 -15.29
C ASN A 49 -8.03 17.28 -14.80
N ASP A 50 -7.79 17.07 -13.50
CA ASP A 50 -6.49 17.13 -12.83
C ASP A 50 -5.56 15.97 -13.21
N LEU A 51 -6.12 14.83 -13.65
CA LEU A 51 -5.35 13.67 -14.11
C LEU A 51 -5.07 13.75 -15.62
N ALA A 52 -6.13 13.88 -16.42
CA ALA A 52 -6.01 14.05 -17.86
C ALA A 52 -7.15 14.93 -18.40
N SER A 53 -6.83 15.76 -19.38
CA SER A 53 -7.81 16.63 -20.03
C SER A 53 -7.66 16.65 -21.54
N VAL A 54 -8.76 16.95 -22.22
CA VAL A 54 -8.76 17.27 -23.64
C VAL A 54 -8.61 18.80 -23.75
N PRO A 55 -7.65 19.33 -24.54
CA PRO A 55 -7.53 20.77 -24.78
C PRO A 55 -8.86 21.37 -25.23
N GLU A 56 -9.16 22.60 -24.81
CA GLU A 56 -10.45 23.24 -25.11
C GLU A 56 -10.75 23.34 -26.61
N GLU A 57 -9.70 23.48 -27.43
CA GLU A 57 -9.81 23.49 -28.90
C GLU A 57 -10.32 22.17 -29.48
N ASN A 58 -10.06 21.04 -28.82
CA ASN A 58 -10.45 19.68 -29.24
C ASN A 58 -11.59 19.09 -28.39
N SER A 59 -12.04 19.80 -27.36
CA SER A 59 -13.03 19.28 -26.41
C SER A 59 -14.47 19.41 -26.91
N THR A 60 -14.70 20.22 -27.95
CA THR A 60 -16.03 20.41 -28.55
C THR A 60 -16.02 20.06 -30.03
N ILE A 61 -16.98 19.24 -30.45
CA ILE A 61 -17.19 18.84 -31.83
C ILE A 61 -18.55 19.40 -32.25
N ALA A 62 -18.50 20.37 -33.17
CA ALA A 62 -19.69 20.96 -33.76
C ALA A 62 -20.41 19.93 -34.65
N VAL A 63 -21.74 19.94 -34.61
CA VAL A 63 -22.57 19.02 -35.40
C VAL A 63 -22.40 19.26 -36.91
N ASP A 64 -22.02 20.48 -37.31
CA ASP A 64 -21.74 20.85 -38.71
C ASP A 64 -20.58 20.08 -39.36
N LEU A 65 -19.72 19.45 -38.55
CA LEU A 65 -18.58 18.68 -39.02
C LEU A 65 -18.96 17.24 -39.40
N LEU A 66 -20.16 16.78 -39.04
CA LEU A 66 -20.63 15.42 -39.35
C LEU A 66 -20.98 15.29 -40.82
N ASN A 67 -20.71 14.13 -41.41
CA ASN A 67 -21.13 13.86 -42.77
C ASN A 67 -22.67 13.77 -42.82
N PRO A 68 -23.36 14.61 -43.62
CA PRO A 68 -24.83 14.65 -43.67
C PRO A 68 -25.44 13.35 -44.22
N ASP A 69 -24.71 12.61 -45.06
CA ASP A 69 -25.20 11.39 -45.72
C ASP A 69 -25.02 10.15 -44.84
N THR A 70 -23.84 9.99 -44.22
CA THR A 70 -23.54 8.85 -43.35
C THR A 70 -23.94 9.08 -41.89
N ARG A 71 -24.08 10.35 -41.46
CA ARG A 71 -24.40 10.78 -40.09
C ARG A 71 -23.34 10.42 -39.07
N ASP A 72 -22.11 10.28 -39.54
CA ASP A 72 -20.95 9.86 -38.77
C ASP A 72 -19.86 10.92 -38.82
N TRP A 73 -19.00 10.92 -37.80
CA TRP A 73 -17.80 11.75 -37.75
C TRP A 73 -16.62 10.93 -37.24
N THR A 74 -15.43 11.16 -37.79
CA THR A 74 -14.20 10.56 -37.28
C THR A 74 -13.10 11.60 -37.26
N GLY A 75 -12.38 11.70 -36.14
CA GLY A 75 -11.27 12.64 -35.99
C GLY A 75 -10.33 12.26 -34.87
N ASP A 76 -9.12 12.83 -34.93
CA ASP A 76 -8.08 12.59 -33.94
C ASP A 76 -8.12 13.64 -32.83
N ILE A 77 -8.30 13.18 -31.61
CA ILE A 77 -8.39 14.00 -30.41
C ILE A 77 -7.09 13.87 -29.63
N GLN A 78 -6.49 15.01 -29.30
CA GLN A 78 -5.34 15.03 -28.41
C GLN A 78 -5.81 14.98 -26.94
N VAL A 79 -5.26 14.04 -26.18
CA VAL A 79 -5.47 13.94 -24.74
C VAL A 79 -4.17 14.27 -24.04
N ASN A 80 -4.18 15.24 -23.13
CA ASN A 80 -3.01 15.63 -22.34
C ASN A 80 -3.10 15.04 -20.94
N ALA A 81 -2.02 14.42 -20.48
CA ALA A 81 -1.90 13.91 -19.13
C ALA A 81 -1.19 14.93 -18.23
N HIS A 82 -1.77 15.22 -17.07
CA HIS A 82 -1.24 16.17 -16.09
C HIS A 82 -0.63 15.45 -14.88
N PHE A 83 -1.36 14.50 -14.30
CA PHE A 83 -0.94 13.84 -13.06
C PHE A 83 -1.21 12.33 -13.05
N LEU A 84 -0.47 11.60 -12.20
CA LEU A 84 -0.51 10.14 -12.10
C LEU A 84 -1.88 9.64 -11.63
N GLY A 85 -2.49 8.70 -12.37
CA GLY A 85 -3.77 8.10 -11.98
C GLY A 85 -4.49 7.42 -13.15
N GLU A 86 -5.74 7.00 -12.90
CA GLU A 86 -6.63 6.45 -13.91
C GLU A 86 -7.88 7.34 -13.98
N THR A 87 -8.28 7.74 -15.20
CA THR A 87 -9.48 8.55 -15.43
C THR A 87 -10.22 8.06 -16.67
N LYS A 88 -11.48 8.44 -16.80
CA LYS A 88 -12.32 8.13 -17.96
C LYS A 88 -12.71 9.40 -18.67
N ILE A 89 -12.55 9.41 -19.99
CA ILE A 89 -13.04 10.48 -20.85
C ILE A 89 -14.30 9.99 -21.55
N THR A 90 -15.37 10.78 -21.44
CA THR A 90 -16.68 10.45 -22.01
C THR A 90 -17.13 11.52 -22.98
N VAL A 91 -17.83 11.12 -24.03
CA VAL A 91 -18.46 12.07 -24.95
C VAL A 91 -19.90 12.28 -24.52
N ARG A 92 -20.32 13.53 -24.40
CA ARG A 92 -21.71 13.90 -24.09
C ARG A 92 -22.26 14.79 -25.19
N LEU A 93 -23.52 14.57 -25.55
CA LEU A 93 -24.27 15.47 -26.42
C LEU A 93 -24.92 16.53 -25.54
N PHE A 94 -24.55 17.79 -25.75
CA PHE A 94 -25.07 18.94 -25.00
C PHE A 94 -26.13 19.68 -25.82
N ASP A 95 -27.27 19.99 -25.20
CA ASP A 95 -28.31 20.85 -25.76
C ASP A 95 -28.19 22.26 -25.16
N ASN A 96 -27.67 23.21 -25.94
CA ASN A 96 -27.45 24.59 -25.49
C ASN A 96 -28.74 25.33 -25.08
N MET A 97 -29.90 24.90 -25.58
CA MET A 97 -31.18 25.56 -25.27
C MET A 97 -31.81 25.07 -23.97
N SER A 98 -31.65 23.78 -23.65
CA SER A 98 -32.21 23.17 -22.44
C SER A 98 -31.17 22.99 -21.33
N ASN A 99 -29.90 23.31 -21.61
CA ASN A 99 -28.75 23.11 -20.72
C ASN A 99 -28.69 21.67 -20.19
N SER A 100 -29.10 20.71 -21.02
CA SER A 100 -29.14 19.29 -20.69
C SER A 100 -28.08 18.53 -21.47
N SER A 101 -27.53 17.48 -20.86
CA SER A 101 -26.55 16.61 -21.49
C SER A 101 -27.08 15.18 -21.57
N GLN A 102 -26.75 14.50 -22.66
CA GLN A 102 -27.14 13.13 -22.91
C GLN A 102 -25.89 12.28 -23.18
N LEU A 103 -25.85 11.11 -22.53
CA LEU A 103 -24.84 10.10 -22.77
C LEU A 103 -25.16 9.29 -24.04
N PRO A 104 -24.17 8.58 -24.62
CA PRO A 104 -24.39 7.63 -25.71
C PRO A 104 -25.47 6.62 -25.32
N THR A 105 -26.40 6.35 -26.23
CA THR A 105 -27.62 5.63 -25.90
C THR A 105 -27.43 4.11 -25.89
N GLN A 106 -26.38 3.61 -26.55
CA GLN A 106 -25.87 2.26 -26.35
C GLN A 106 -24.48 2.36 -25.70
N GLY A 107 -24.40 2.02 -24.42
CA GLY A 107 -23.14 1.92 -23.68
C GLY A 107 -22.38 0.67 -24.09
N SER A 108 -21.80 0.65 -25.28
CA SER A 108 -20.69 -0.28 -25.56
C SER A 108 -19.49 0.10 -24.70
N ASN A 109 -18.63 -0.86 -24.34
CA ASN A 109 -17.41 -0.59 -23.59
C ASN A 109 -16.54 0.51 -24.25
N ASP A 110 -16.63 0.68 -25.57
CA ASP A 110 -15.87 1.66 -26.35
C ASP A 110 -16.42 3.09 -26.32
N SER A 111 -17.53 3.33 -25.62
CA SER A 111 -18.17 4.66 -25.50
C SER A 111 -17.45 5.60 -24.52
N THR A 112 -16.52 5.05 -23.75
CA THR A 112 -15.65 5.77 -22.83
C THR A 112 -14.20 5.43 -23.14
N LEU A 113 -13.32 6.41 -23.09
CA LEU A 113 -11.89 6.21 -23.19
C LEU A 113 -11.29 6.06 -21.79
N ASP A 114 -10.76 4.88 -21.49
CA ASP A 114 -10.01 4.66 -20.25
C ASP A 114 -8.58 5.20 -20.42
N VAL A 115 -8.23 6.23 -19.65
CA VAL A 115 -6.91 6.87 -19.70
C VAL A 115 -6.12 6.50 -18.45
N LYS A 116 -4.99 5.82 -18.65
CA LYS A 116 -4.02 5.50 -17.60
C LYS A 116 -2.83 6.43 -17.73
N VAL A 117 -2.62 7.29 -16.74
CA VAL A 117 -1.45 8.16 -16.69
C VAL A 117 -0.41 7.53 -15.80
N GLN A 118 0.72 7.14 -16.40
CA GLN A 118 1.85 6.53 -15.73
C GLN A 118 3.07 7.48 -15.72
N ARG A 119 3.94 7.31 -14.73
CA ARG A 119 5.23 8.01 -14.72
C ARG A 119 6.17 7.42 -15.77
N PRO A 120 7.10 8.21 -16.35
CA PRO A 120 8.17 7.64 -17.16
C PRO A 120 9.08 6.77 -16.28
N SER A 121 9.30 5.52 -16.69
CA SER A 121 10.24 4.62 -16.03
C SER A 121 11.66 5.18 -16.10
N ARG A 122 12.28 5.42 -14.94
CA ARG A 122 13.68 5.88 -14.83
C ARG A 122 14.57 4.70 -14.44
N VAL A 123 15.86 4.76 -14.80
CA VAL A 123 16.87 3.77 -14.33
C VAL A 123 16.85 3.66 -12.79
N VAL A 124 16.58 4.80 -12.14
CA VAL A 124 16.37 4.96 -10.70
C VAL A 124 15.30 4.01 -10.15
N ASP A 125 14.22 3.76 -10.88
CA ASP A 125 13.13 2.85 -10.46
C ASP A 125 13.59 1.39 -10.41
N HIS A 126 14.39 0.97 -11.39
CA HIS A 126 14.96 -0.38 -11.40
C HIS A 126 15.98 -0.58 -10.27
N VAL A 127 16.79 0.43 -9.98
CA VAL A 127 17.72 0.41 -8.83
C VAL A 127 16.95 0.30 -7.52
N PHE A 128 15.83 1.00 -7.39
CA PHE A 128 14.96 0.94 -6.21
C PHE A 128 14.38 -0.46 -6.00
N ILE A 129 13.72 -1.00 -7.02
CA ILE A 129 13.11 -2.34 -6.95
C ILE A 129 14.19 -3.40 -6.66
N GLY A 130 15.34 -3.33 -7.34
CA GLY A 130 16.47 -4.23 -7.08
C GLY A 130 16.99 -4.13 -5.64
N SER A 131 17.03 -2.93 -5.08
CA SER A 131 17.44 -2.70 -3.68
C SER A 131 16.44 -3.28 -2.68
N ILE A 132 15.14 -3.18 -2.95
CA ILE A 132 14.09 -3.79 -2.11
C ILE A 132 14.18 -5.32 -2.20
N VAL A 133 14.32 -5.89 -3.40
CA VAL A 133 14.47 -7.35 -3.59
C VAL A 133 15.69 -7.85 -2.81
N LEU A 134 16.82 -7.13 -2.88
CA LEU A 134 18.03 -7.46 -2.13
C LEU A 134 17.79 -7.38 -0.62
N LEU A 135 17.15 -6.31 -0.13
CA LEU A 135 16.81 -6.15 1.29
C LEU A 135 15.93 -7.31 1.77
N MET A 136 14.87 -7.62 1.05
CA MET A 136 13.95 -8.70 1.40
C MET A 136 14.68 -10.05 1.40
N SER A 137 15.50 -10.32 0.40
CA SER A 137 16.30 -11.55 0.35
C SER A 137 17.21 -11.68 1.58
N LEU A 138 17.92 -10.60 1.96
CA LEU A 138 18.77 -10.59 3.16
C LEU A 138 17.96 -10.76 4.45
N LEU A 139 16.81 -10.11 4.58
CA LEU A 139 15.93 -10.25 5.75
C LEU A 139 15.41 -11.68 5.89
N TYR A 140 14.96 -12.31 4.81
CA TYR A 140 14.47 -13.69 4.85
C TYR A 140 15.59 -14.71 5.11
N ILE A 141 16.81 -14.49 4.59
CA ILE A 141 17.98 -15.28 4.99
C ILE A 141 18.22 -15.14 6.51
N ASN A 142 18.13 -13.92 7.05
CA ASN A 142 18.32 -13.68 8.47
C ASN A 142 17.24 -14.38 9.31
N PHE A 143 15.97 -14.33 8.89
CA PHE A 143 14.88 -15.03 9.58
C PHE A 143 15.05 -16.54 9.53
N GLY A 144 15.40 -17.11 8.37
CA GLY A 144 15.72 -18.53 8.25
C GLY A 144 16.90 -18.94 9.12
N ALA A 145 17.93 -18.09 9.20
CA ALA A 145 19.09 -18.31 10.03
C ALA A 145 18.79 -18.18 11.54
N ALA A 146 17.80 -17.37 11.92
CA ALA A 146 17.35 -17.17 13.29
C ALA A 146 16.32 -18.23 13.76
N LEU A 147 15.71 -18.99 12.85
CA LEU A 147 14.71 -20.02 13.13
C LEU A 147 15.35 -21.25 13.79
N ASN A 148 15.71 -21.18 15.07
CA ASN A 148 16.29 -22.30 15.82
C ASN A 148 15.19 -23.05 16.60
N LEU A 149 15.36 -24.36 16.80
CA LEU A 149 14.52 -25.18 17.68
C LEU A 149 14.41 -24.59 19.09
N ASP A 150 15.46 -23.92 19.58
CA ASP A 150 15.44 -23.26 20.88
C ASP A 150 14.45 -22.07 20.94
N VAL A 151 14.28 -21.35 19.82
CA VAL A 151 13.29 -20.27 19.70
C VAL A 151 11.89 -20.88 19.77
N LEU A 152 11.63 -21.92 18.98
CA LEU A 152 10.36 -22.66 18.99
C LEU A 152 10.06 -23.32 20.34
N ARG A 153 11.07 -23.74 21.10
CA ARG A 153 10.90 -24.29 22.45
C ARG A 153 10.28 -23.25 23.40
N GLY A 154 10.56 -21.96 23.20
CA GLY A 154 9.94 -20.87 23.96
C GLY A 154 8.41 -20.82 23.79
N LEU A 155 7.90 -21.20 22.61
CA LEU A 155 6.46 -21.30 22.36
C LEU A 155 5.82 -22.42 23.21
N VAL A 156 6.51 -23.53 23.40
CA VAL A 156 6.00 -24.68 24.16
C VAL A 156 6.04 -24.41 25.67
N THR A 157 7.05 -23.69 26.17
CA THR A 157 7.22 -23.47 27.61
C THR A 157 6.30 -22.37 28.15
N ARG A 158 6.03 -21.32 27.38
CA ARG A 158 5.11 -20.23 27.74
C ARG A 158 4.27 -19.81 26.54
N PRO A 159 3.23 -20.60 26.17
CA PRO A 159 2.50 -20.41 24.92
C PRO A 159 1.59 -19.18 24.91
N VAL A 160 1.08 -18.74 26.08
CA VAL A 160 0.00 -17.75 26.14
C VAL A 160 0.39 -16.42 25.48
N GLY A 161 1.52 -15.82 25.87
CA GLY A 161 1.98 -14.55 25.30
C GLY A 161 2.19 -14.60 23.77
N PRO A 162 3.01 -15.53 23.25
CA PRO A 162 3.19 -15.71 21.81
C PRO A 162 1.89 -16.00 21.05
N CYS A 163 0.97 -16.79 21.60
CA CYS A 163 -0.32 -17.07 20.96
C CYS A 163 -1.21 -15.83 20.86
N ILE A 164 -1.25 -14.98 21.88
CA ILE A 164 -1.98 -13.69 21.82
C ILE A 164 -1.42 -12.84 20.70
N GLY A 165 -0.09 -12.68 20.68
CA GLY A 165 0.61 -11.97 19.64
C GLY A 165 0.31 -12.50 18.24
N PHE A 166 0.35 -13.83 18.10
CA PHE A 166 0.05 -14.49 16.83
C PHE A 166 -1.37 -14.23 16.36
N VAL A 167 -2.38 -14.37 17.24
CA VAL A 167 -3.79 -14.11 16.88
C VAL A 167 -3.99 -12.63 16.54
N MET A 168 -3.42 -11.72 17.33
CA MET A 168 -3.52 -10.29 17.04
C MET A 168 -2.84 -9.91 15.73
N GLN A 169 -1.71 -10.54 15.40
CA GLN A 169 -0.98 -10.29 14.16
C GLN A 169 -1.67 -10.92 12.94
N VAL A 170 -2.16 -12.16 13.06
CA VAL A 170 -2.74 -12.92 11.94
C VAL A 170 -4.21 -12.59 11.73
N VAL A 171 -4.94 -12.15 12.74
CA VAL A 171 -6.38 -11.86 12.64
C VAL A 171 -6.68 -10.40 12.97
N GLY A 172 -6.16 -9.91 14.10
CA GLY A 172 -6.45 -8.54 14.56
C GLY A 172 -6.01 -7.47 13.55
N MET A 173 -4.75 -7.48 13.14
CA MET A 173 -4.18 -6.47 12.25
C MET A 173 -4.80 -6.45 10.85
N PRO A 174 -5.06 -7.60 10.19
CA PRO A 174 -5.82 -7.65 8.94
C PRO A 174 -7.23 -7.07 9.03
N LEU A 175 -7.96 -7.40 10.11
CA LEU A 175 -9.32 -6.88 10.30
C LEU A 175 -9.31 -5.37 10.59
N LEU A 176 -8.35 -4.91 11.39
CA LEU A 176 -8.16 -3.49 11.68
C LEU A 176 -7.79 -2.71 10.42
N SER A 177 -6.85 -3.20 9.62
CA SER A 177 -6.44 -2.51 8.39
C SER A 177 -7.56 -2.48 7.35
N TYR A 178 -8.34 -3.55 7.22
CA TYR A 178 -9.52 -3.58 6.36
C TYR A 178 -10.58 -2.56 6.83
N ALA A 179 -10.94 -2.60 8.11
CA ALA A 179 -11.96 -1.71 8.67
C ALA A 179 -11.54 -0.23 8.57
N LEU A 180 -10.28 0.09 8.92
CA LEU A 180 -9.73 1.44 8.76
C LEU A 180 -9.68 1.86 7.30
N GLY A 181 -9.33 0.95 6.39
CA GLY A 181 -9.28 1.23 4.95
C GLY A 181 -10.65 1.65 4.45
N VAL A 182 -11.68 0.86 4.75
CA VAL A 182 -13.06 1.16 4.34
C VAL A 182 -13.57 2.46 4.97
N PHE A 183 -13.22 2.73 6.24
CA PHE A 183 -13.70 3.93 6.95
C PHE A 183 -13.00 5.22 6.51
N ILE A 184 -11.68 5.19 6.31
CA ILE A 184 -10.87 6.37 6.00
C ILE A 184 -10.83 6.65 4.49
N PHE A 185 -10.89 5.62 3.65
CA PHE A 185 -10.72 5.71 2.21
C PHE A 185 -11.90 5.14 1.42
N PRO A 186 -13.17 5.52 1.69
CA PRO A 186 -14.34 4.88 1.07
C PRO A 186 -14.33 4.90 -0.46
N GLU A 187 -13.82 5.98 -1.06
CA GLU A 187 -13.77 6.18 -2.52
C GLU A 187 -12.37 5.94 -3.12
N ALA A 188 -11.38 5.56 -2.32
CA ALA A 188 -9.99 5.40 -2.76
C ALA A 188 -9.48 3.96 -2.51
N PRO A 189 -9.92 2.97 -3.32
CA PRO A 189 -9.58 1.56 -3.10
C PRO A 189 -8.08 1.26 -3.22
N ALA A 190 -7.32 2.07 -3.98
CA ALA A 190 -5.86 2.00 -4.01
C ALA A 190 -5.22 2.25 -2.62
N MET A 191 -5.76 3.22 -1.86
CA MET A 191 -5.29 3.52 -0.50
C MET A 191 -5.73 2.44 0.48
N GLN A 192 -6.93 1.87 0.29
CA GLN A 192 -7.39 0.70 1.05
C GLN A 192 -6.44 -0.49 0.87
N LEU A 193 -6.03 -0.79 -0.37
CA LEU A 193 -5.07 -1.85 -0.66
C LEU A 193 -3.73 -1.58 0.03
N GLY A 194 -3.20 -0.35 -0.06
CA GLY A 194 -1.97 0.03 0.62
C GLY A 194 -2.01 -0.21 2.14
N LEU A 195 -3.10 0.19 2.79
CA LEU A 195 -3.30 -0.01 4.23
C LEU A 195 -3.48 -1.50 4.56
N PHE A 196 -4.27 -2.21 3.76
CA PHE A 196 -4.57 -3.62 3.95
C PHE A 196 -3.30 -4.47 3.87
N PHE A 197 -2.51 -4.30 2.79
CA PHE A 197 -1.21 -4.97 2.62
C PHE A 197 -0.24 -4.69 3.77
N THR A 198 -0.30 -3.49 4.35
CA THR A 198 0.48 -3.16 5.55
C THR A 198 0.00 -3.95 6.77
N GLY A 199 -1.31 -4.08 6.98
CA GLY A 199 -1.87 -4.81 8.13
C GLY A 199 -1.80 -6.34 8.04
N ILE A 200 -1.74 -6.91 6.83
CA ILE A 200 -1.53 -8.36 6.64
C ILE A 200 -0.06 -8.76 6.68
N SER A 201 0.85 -7.79 6.56
CA SER A 201 2.29 -8.04 6.68
C SER A 201 2.62 -8.61 8.06
N PRO A 202 3.71 -9.37 8.23
CA PRO A 202 4.16 -9.81 9.54
C PRO A 202 4.78 -8.65 10.32
N SER A 203 5.05 -8.89 11.61
CA SER A 203 5.76 -7.94 12.46
C SER A 203 7.14 -7.58 11.90
N GLY A 204 7.50 -6.29 12.02
CA GLY A 204 8.75 -5.72 11.53
C GLY A 204 9.89 -5.87 12.53
N GLY A 205 11.11 -6.16 12.05
CA GLY A 205 12.28 -6.38 12.91
C GLY A 205 12.68 -5.20 13.83
N ALA A 206 12.16 -3.99 13.57
CA ALA A 206 12.32 -2.83 14.44
C ALA A 206 11.64 -2.99 15.81
N SER A 207 10.64 -3.88 15.92
CA SER A 207 9.96 -4.20 17.19
C SER A 207 10.92 -4.71 18.26
N ASN A 208 11.94 -5.49 17.86
CA ASN A 208 12.94 -6.02 18.77
C ASN A 208 13.75 -4.91 19.44
N THR A 209 14.11 -3.88 18.68
CA THR A 209 14.85 -2.72 19.19
C THR A 209 13.98 -1.90 20.13
N TRP A 210 12.73 -1.64 19.75
CA TRP A 210 11.78 -0.88 20.59
C TRP A 210 11.42 -1.61 21.88
N SER A 211 11.20 -2.92 21.81
CA SER A 211 11.03 -3.78 22.99
C SER A 211 12.24 -3.70 23.91
N ALA A 212 13.47 -3.72 23.38
CA ALA A 212 14.67 -3.58 24.21
C ALA A 212 14.79 -2.20 24.87
N VAL A 213 14.51 -1.12 24.13
CA VAL A 213 14.62 0.26 24.61
C VAL A 213 13.56 0.58 25.67
N LEU A 214 12.35 0.04 25.53
CA LEU A 214 11.23 0.32 26.41
C LEU A 214 11.12 -0.66 27.60
N GLY A 215 12.06 -1.61 27.73
CA GLY A 215 12.10 -2.56 28.85
C GLY A 215 11.12 -3.73 28.73
N GLY A 216 10.75 -4.10 27.50
CA GLY A 216 9.96 -5.29 27.19
C GLY A 216 10.78 -6.59 27.20
N ASN A 217 10.09 -7.71 27.04
CA ASN A 217 10.70 -9.04 26.92
C ASN A 217 11.25 -9.28 25.50
N ILE A 218 12.57 -9.10 25.34
CA ILE A 218 13.27 -9.27 24.05
C ILE A 218 13.14 -10.71 23.51
N HIS A 219 13.18 -11.72 24.39
CA HIS A 219 13.04 -13.12 23.97
C HIS A 219 11.67 -13.39 23.36
N LEU A 220 10.62 -12.83 23.97
CA LEU A 220 9.24 -12.92 23.45
C LEU A 220 9.10 -12.19 22.11
N SER A 221 9.68 -10.99 21.98
CA SER A 221 9.66 -10.21 20.73
C SER A 221 10.27 -10.99 19.57
N VAL A 222 11.50 -11.52 19.75
CA VAL A 222 12.20 -12.28 18.70
C VAL A 222 11.43 -13.56 18.32
N LEU A 223 10.84 -14.25 19.29
CA LEU A 223 10.00 -15.43 19.04
C LEU A 223 8.78 -15.07 18.19
N MET A 224 8.04 -14.03 18.58
CA MET A 224 6.85 -13.57 17.87
C MET A 224 7.17 -13.05 16.47
N THR A 225 8.26 -12.29 16.29
CA THR A 225 8.71 -11.85 14.96
C THR A 225 8.99 -13.05 14.07
N THR A 226 9.72 -14.05 14.60
CA THR A 226 10.13 -15.22 13.81
C THR A 226 8.91 -16.05 13.40
N VAL A 227 8.00 -16.33 14.33
CA VAL A 227 6.79 -17.13 14.06
C VAL A 227 5.86 -16.39 13.08
N SER A 228 5.66 -15.09 13.27
CA SER A 228 4.79 -14.31 12.36
C SER A 228 5.36 -14.20 10.95
N ASN A 229 6.68 -14.00 10.79
CA ASN A 229 7.32 -13.95 9.46
C ASN A 229 7.26 -15.31 8.73
N VAL A 230 7.37 -16.43 9.44
CA VAL A 230 7.17 -17.77 8.84
C VAL A 230 5.70 -17.99 8.48
N ALA A 231 4.78 -17.60 9.36
CA ALA A 231 3.35 -17.74 9.11
C ALA A 231 2.85 -16.86 7.95
N ALA A 232 3.49 -15.71 7.71
CA ALA A 232 3.14 -14.78 6.64
C ALA A 232 3.08 -15.41 5.25
N PHE A 233 3.90 -16.44 4.97
CA PHE A 233 3.86 -17.17 3.71
C PHE A 233 2.50 -17.83 3.44
N VAL A 234 1.74 -18.16 4.49
CA VAL A 234 0.41 -18.75 4.39
C VAL A 234 -0.66 -17.69 4.66
N THR A 235 -0.48 -16.87 5.69
CA THR A 235 -1.50 -15.94 6.16
C THR A 235 -1.69 -14.76 5.21
N MET A 236 -0.62 -14.23 4.59
CA MET A 236 -0.77 -13.11 3.63
C MET A 236 -1.57 -13.53 2.39
N PRO A 237 -1.23 -14.62 1.66
CA PRO A 237 -2.06 -15.07 0.54
C PRO A 237 -3.50 -15.35 0.96
N LEU A 238 -3.73 -15.98 2.12
CA LEU A 238 -5.07 -16.26 2.63
C LEU A 238 -5.90 -14.97 2.79
N TRP A 239 -5.33 -13.92 3.37
CA TRP A 239 -6.04 -12.64 3.51
C TRP A 239 -6.24 -11.92 2.18
N ILE A 240 -5.28 -12.02 1.26
CA ILE A 240 -5.44 -11.47 -0.09
C ILE A 240 -6.58 -12.19 -0.83
N PHE A 241 -6.70 -13.51 -0.70
CA PHE A 241 -7.76 -14.31 -1.32
C PHE A 241 -9.13 -14.21 -0.64
N THR A 242 -9.21 -13.50 0.49
CA THR A 242 -10.48 -13.28 1.20
C THR A 242 -10.85 -11.81 1.16
N LEU A 243 -10.46 -11.03 2.16
CA LEU A 243 -10.80 -9.60 2.22
C LEU A 243 -10.09 -8.78 1.15
N GLY A 244 -8.89 -9.18 0.73
CA GLY A 244 -8.16 -8.51 -0.35
C GLY A 244 -8.94 -8.51 -1.65
N GLN A 245 -9.55 -9.64 -2.02
CA GLN A 245 -10.37 -9.79 -3.23
C GLN A 245 -11.49 -8.74 -3.27
N LEU A 246 -12.16 -8.48 -2.14
CA LEU A 246 -13.22 -7.47 -2.05
C LEU A 246 -12.68 -6.05 -2.34
N ILE A 247 -11.45 -5.75 -1.92
CA ILE A 247 -10.84 -4.44 -2.21
C ILE A 247 -10.42 -4.36 -3.68
N PHE A 248 -9.86 -5.44 -4.24
CA PHE A 248 -9.51 -5.52 -5.66
C PHE A 248 -10.74 -5.38 -6.56
N GLU A 249 -11.85 -6.04 -6.24
CA GLU A 249 -13.12 -5.90 -6.95
C GLU A 249 -13.65 -4.47 -6.93
N ARG A 250 -13.60 -3.80 -5.77
CA ARG A 250 -13.96 -2.37 -5.66
C ARG A 250 -13.06 -1.46 -6.48
N ALA A 251 -11.81 -1.86 -6.67
CA ALA A 251 -10.86 -1.14 -7.50
C ALA A 251 -11.02 -1.44 -9.01
N GLY A 252 -11.95 -2.33 -9.40
CA GLY A 252 -12.05 -2.78 -10.79
C GLY A 252 -10.84 -3.58 -11.27
N MET A 253 -10.06 -4.14 -10.34
CA MET A 253 -8.84 -4.87 -10.61
C MET A 253 -9.04 -6.38 -10.41
N GLN A 254 -8.35 -7.17 -11.22
CA GLN A 254 -8.19 -8.59 -10.93
C GLN A 254 -7.00 -8.79 -9.98
N VAL A 255 -7.15 -9.70 -9.02
CA VAL A 255 -6.06 -10.06 -8.12
C VAL A 255 -4.95 -10.74 -8.94
N PRO A 256 -3.69 -10.27 -8.89
CA PRO A 256 -2.59 -10.86 -9.66
C PRO A 256 -2.07 -12.15 -8.99
N TYR A 257 -2.89 -13.21 -8.99
CA TYR A 257 -2.64 -14.48 -8.31
C TYR A 257 -1.27 -15.10 -8.67
N GLY A 258 -0.96 -15.17 -9.97
CA GLY A 258 0.29 -15.76 -10.46
C GLY A 258 1.53 -15.00 -9.99
N THR A 259 1.44 -13.67 -9.98
CA THR A 259 2.51 -12.79 -9.55
C THR A 259 2.77 -12.91 -8.05
N ILE A 260 1.70 -12.89 -7.23
CA ILE A 260 1.80 -13.09 -5.77
C ILE A 260 2.43 -14.45 -5.46
N ALA A 261 1.96 -15.53 -6.10
CA ALA A 261 2.50 -16.87 -5.89
C ALA A 261 4.00 -16.95 -6.24
N THR A 262 4.40 -16.31 -7.34
CA THR A 262 5.81 -16.25 -7.78
C THR A 262 6.68 -15.53 -6.76
N TYR A 263 6.24 -14.38 -6.23
CA TYR A 263 7.02 -13.63 -5.24
C TYR A 263 7.06 -14.32 -3.88
N CYS A 264 5.97 -14.93 -3.43
CA CYS A 264 5.97 -15.79 -2.25
C CYS A 264 6.99 -16.94 -2.42
N ALA A 265 6.97 -17.64 -3.56
CA ALA A 265 7.94 -18.70 -3.85
C ALA A 265 9.39 -18.18 -3.88
N CYS A 266 9.60 -17.00 -4.46
CA CYS A 266 10.91 -16.35 -4.51
C CYS A 266 11.46 -16.04 -3.11
N LEU A 267 10.61 -15.64 -2.15
CA LEU A 267 11.00 -15.37 -0.76
C LEU A 267 11.21 -16.64 0.09
N ILE A 268 10.63 -17.78 -0.31
CA ILE A 268 10.88 -19.07 0.35
C ILE A 268 12.34 -19.52 0.14
N ILE A 269 12.91 -19.27 -1.04
CA ILE A 269 14.30 -19.64 -1.36
C ILE A 269 15.33 -19.04 -0.37
N PRO A 270 15.39 -17.71 -0.15
CA PRO A 270 16.31 -17.11 0.82
C PRO A 270 16.04 -17.59 2.25
N LEU A 271 14.78 -17.82 2.63
CA LEU A 271 14.44 -18.40 3.94
C LEU A 271 15.05 -19.80 4.12
N LEU A 272 14.84 -20.69 3.15
CA LEU A 272 15.39 -22.05 3.18
C LEU A 272 16.91 -22.04 3.16
N MET A 273 17.52 -21.09 2.44
CA MET A 273 18.96 -20.91 2.43
C MET A 273 19.47 -20.51 3.82
N GLY A 274 18.80 -19.55 4.49
CA GLY A 274 19.11 -19.17 5.87
C GLY A 274 19.04 -20.35 6.84
N LEU A 275 17.97 -21.15 6.74
CA LEU A 275 17.79 -22.36 7.54
C LEU A 275 18.88 -23.42 7.27
N ALA A 276 19.25 -23.61 6.00
CA ALA A 276 20.31 -24.53 5.62
C ALA A 276 21.68 -24.10 6.17
N VAL A 277 21.99 -22.79 6.15
CA VAL A 277 23.21 -22.25 6.75
C VAL A 277 23.22 -22.46 8.27
N GLN A 278 22.09 -22.23 8.93
CA GLN A 278 21.95 -22.48 10.36
C GLN A 278 22.23 -23.94 10.72
N LYS A 279 21.62 -24.88 9.98
CA LYS A 279 21.79 -26.33 10.22
C LYS A 279 23.23 -26.80 9.97
N ARG A 280 23.91 -26.25 8.95
CA ARG A 280 25.28 -26.67 8.58
C ARG A 280 26.36 -26.01 9.45
N SER A 281 26.21 -24.74 9.82
CA SER A 281 27.22 -24.02 10.60
C SER A 281 26.61 -22.93 11.49
N PRO A 282 26.36 -23.25 12.78
CA PRO A 282 25.92 -22.26 13.76
C PRO A 282 26.95 -21.14 14.02
N ARG A 283 28.24 -21.41 13.75
CA ARG A 283 29.31 -20.40 13.85
C ARG A 283 29.19 -19.36 12.73
N LEU A 284 29.00 -19.81 11.49
CA LEU A 284 28.81 -18.93 10.34
C LEU A 284 27.53 -18.10 10.48
N THR A 285 26.47 -18.72 10.99
CA THR A 285 25.19 -18.06 11.26
C THR A 285 25.34 -16.87 12.22
N ARG A 286 26.08 -17.01 13.32
CA ARG A 286 26.33 -15.90 14.24
C ARG A 286 27.06 -14.73 13.58
N VAL A 287 28.02 -15.02 12.72
CA VAL A 287 28.74 -13.98 11.95
C VAL A 287 27.80 -13.31 10.96
N LEU A 288 27.02 -14.10 10.22
CA LEU A 288 26.06 -13.63 9.24
C LEU A 288 25.01 -12.72 9.88
N VAL A 289 24.33 -13.16 10.93
CA VAL A 289 23.32 -12.36 11.66
C VAL A 289 23.92 -11.06 12.19
N ARG A 290 25.17 -11.08 12.68
CA ARG A 290 25.87 -9.89 13.17
C ARG A 290 26.20 -8.90 12.04
N LEU A 291 26.56 -9.39 10.86
CA LEU A 291 26.88 -8.57 9.68
C LEU A 291 25.61 -8.06 8.98
N LEU A 292 24.55 -8.86 8.93
CA LEU A 292 23.29 -8.50 8.28
C LEU A 292 22.54 -7.39 9.00
N LYS A 293 22.70 -7.24 10.32
CA LYS A 293 22.07 -6.15 11.09
C LYS A 293 22.47 -4.75 10.57
N PRO A 294 23.76 -4.36 10.53
CA PRO A 294 24.15 -3.05 10.03
C PRO A 294 23.91 -2.91 8.52
N ILE A 295 24.07 -3.98 7.72
CA ILE A 295 23.77 -3.95 6.28
C ILE A 295 22.29 -3.66 6.04
N SER A 296 21.39 -4.35 6.74
CA SER A 296 19.95 -4.14 6.61
C SER A 296 19.55 -2.73 7.05
N ALA A 297 20.13 -2.23 8.15
CA ALA A 297 19.88 -0.86 8.60
C ALA A 297 20.34 0.19 7.58
N CYS A 298 21.53 0.00 6.99
CA CYS A 298 22.06 0.86 5.93
C CYS A 298 21.17 0.82 4.67
N LEU A 299 20.73 -0.37 4.26
CA LEU A 299 19.90 -0.55 3.08
C LEU A 299 18.47 0.00 3.29
N ILE A 300 17.91 -0.13 4.50
CA ILE A 300 16.65 0.53 4.88
C ILE A 300 16.81 2.05 4.81
N LEU A 301 17.89 2.60 5.37
CA LEU A 301 18.15 4.05 5.31
C LEU A 301 18.30 4.52 3.86
N PHE A 302 19.03 3.77 3.03
CA PHE A 302 19.15 4.03 1.60
C PHE A 302 17.79 4.02 0.91
N ILE A 303 16.95 3.00 1.13
CA ILE A 303 15.61 2.91 0.55
C ILE A 303 14.72 4.08 0.99
N VAL A 304 14.77 4.48 2.26
CA VAL A 304 13.99 5.63 2.76
C VAL A 304 14.44 6.94 2.10
N ILE A 305 15.74 7.24 2.10
CA ILE A 305 16.29 8.45 1.47
C ILE A 305 15.96 8.46 -0.03
N PHE A 306 16.19 7.34 -0.69
CA PHE A 306 15.93 7.18 -2.12
C PHE A 306 14.45 7.29 -2.45
N ALA A 307 13.57 6.73 -1.61
CA ALA A 307 12.13 6.87 -1.75
C ALA A 307 11.70 8.33 -1.64
N ILE A 308 12.22 9.08 -0.65
CA ILE A 308 11.92 10.51 -0.48
C ILE A 308 12.38 11.32 -1.70
N ILE A 309 13.59 11.09 -2.20
CA ILE A 309 14.15 11.82 -3.35
C ILE A 309 13.39 11.50 -4.64
N THR A 310 13.14 10.21 -4.90
CA THR A 310 12.53 9.75 -6.15
C THR A 310 11.03 10.03 -6.18
N ASN A 311 10.40 10.07 -5.01
CA ASN A 311 8.96 10.19 -4.87
C ASN A 311 8.54 11.48 -4.16
N PHE A 312 9.26 12.58 -4.36
CA PHE A 312 8.83 13.88 -3.84
C PHE A 312 7.40 14.23 -4.31
N TYR A 313 6.99 13.75 -5.49
CA TYR A 313 5.62 13.87 -5.98
C TYR A 313 4.59 13.08 -5.13
N LEU A 314 4.95 11.99 -4.46
CA LEU A 314 4.05 11.27 -3.55
C LEU A 314 3.69 12.10 -2.31
N PHE A 315 4.50 13.11 -1.94
CA PHE A 315 4.10 14.06 -0.91
C PHE A 315 2.91 14.92 -1.32
N TYR A 316 2.68 15.14 -2.63
CA TYR A 316 1.47 15.80 -3.11
C TYR A 316 0.22 14.91 -2.96
N LEU A 317 0.40 13.59 -3.01
CA LEU A 317 -0.65 12.62 -2.70
C LEU A 317 -0.86 12.46 -1.18
N PHE A 318 0.05 12.98 -0.35
CA PHE A 318 0.02 12.82 1.09
C PHE A 318 -1.06 13.70 1.70
N SER A 319 -2.26 13.14 1.82
CA SER A 319 -3.39 13.81 2.46
C SER A 319 -3.37 13.62 3.98
N TRP A 320 -4.12 14.46 4.69
CA TRP A 320 -4.31 14.31 6.14
C TRP A 320 -4.93 12.95 6.48
N GLN A 321 -5.77 12.37 5.60
CA GLN A 321 -6.33 11.03 5.78
C GLN A 321 -5.24 9.95 5.79
N ILE A 322 -4.21 10.07 4.94
CA ILE A 322 -3.09 9.13 4.89
C ILE A 322 -2.22 9.22 6.16
N ALA A 323 -2.03 10.44 6.68
CA ALA A 323 -1.33 10.64 7.95
C ALA A 323 -2.10 9.99 9.12
N VAL A 324 -3.42 10.22 9.18
CA VAL A 324 -4.31 9.65 10.19
C VAL A 324 -4.33 8.13 10.10
N ALA A 325 -4.49 7.55 8.91
CA ALA A 325 -4.44 6.10 8.71
C ALA A 325 -3.07 5.53 9.12
N GLY A 326 -1.99 6.23 8.75
CA GLY A 326 -0.61 5.88 9.08
C GLY A 326 -0.35 5.82 10.59
N MET A 327 -1.01 6.67 11.37
CA MET A 327 -0.92 6.67 12.83
C MET A 327 -1.94 5.73 13.49
N ALA A 328 -3.15 5.63 12.95
CA ALA A 328 -4.24 4.87 13.50
C ALA A 328 -3.98 3.36 13.45
N LEU A 329 -3.45 2.84 12.34
CA LEU A 329 -3.17 1.40 12.22
C LEU A 329 -2.19 0.88 13.29
N PRO A 330 -0.95 1.42 13.42
CA PRO A 330 -0.05 0.99 14.49
C PRO A 330 -0.58 1.37 15.87
N GLY A 331 -1.23 2.54 16.02
CA GLY A 331 -1.80 3.00 17.30
C GLY A 331 -2.86 2.05 17.86
N LEU A 332 -3.83 1.67 17.03
CA LEU A 332 -4.87 0.69 17.40
C LEU A 332 -4.26 -0.70 17.60
N GLY A 333 -3.27 -1.09 16.78
CA GLY A 333 -2.51 -2.32 16.99
C GLY A 333 -1.87 -2.39 18.38
N TYR A 334 -1.20 -1.32 18.82
CA TYR A 334 -0.63 -1.21 20.17
C TYR A 334 -1.70 -1.34 21.24
N ILE A 335 -2.80 -0.60 21.12
CA ILE A 335 -3.86 -0.54 22.13
C ILE A 335 -4.56 -1.89 22.26
N PHE A 336 -5.04 -2.48 21.16
CA PHE A 336 -5.80 -3.73 21.21
C PHE A 336 -4.94 -4.90 21.65
N ALA A 337 -3.69 -4.99 21.19
CA ALA A 337 -2.79 -6.05 21.63
C ALA A 337 -2.39 -5.91 23.10
N TRP A 338 -2.17 -4.68 23.58
CA TRP A 338 -1.95 -4.43 25.00
C TRP A 338 -3.16 -4.82 25.85
N LEU A 339 -4.37 -4.43 25.43
CA LEU A 339 -5.62 -4.80 26.12
C LEU A 339 -5.81 -6.32 26.15
N ALA A 340 -5.62 -7.00 25.02
CA ALA A 340 -5.71 -8.47 24.96
C ALA A 340 -4.69 -9.14 25.89
N ALA A 341 -3.45 -8.65 25.93
CA ALA A 341 -2.42 -9.16 26.83
C ALA A 341 -2.76 -8.92 28.31
N LYS A 342 -3.33 -7.76 28.64
CA LYS A 342 -3.76 -7.44 30.01
C LYS A 342 -4.95 -8.27 30.47
N LEU A 343 -5.95 -8.49 29.60
CA LEU A 343 -7.11 -9.33 29.87
C LEU A 343 -6.71 -10.79 30.15
N LEU A 344 -5.65 -11.26 29.48
CA LEU A 344 -5.07 -12.58 29.68
C LEU A 344 -3.92 -12.59 30.69
N HIS A 345 -3.92 -11.61 31.59
CA HIS A 345 -3.05 -11.53 32.78
C HIS A 345 -1.55 -11.64 32.48
N GLN A 346 -1.10 -11.15 31.33
CA GLN A 346 0.33 -11.08 31.02
C GLN A 346 1.05 -10.05 31.89
N THR A 347 2.34 -10.28 32.13
CA THR A 347 3.18 -9.33 32.88
C THR A 347 3.28 -8.00 32.14
N ALA A 348 3.64 -6.92 32.85
CA ALA A 348 3.77 -5.60 32.20
C ALA A 348 4.79 -5.61 31.05
N ALA A 349 5.90 -6.33 31.21
CA ALA A 349 6.93 -6.47 30.19
C ALA A 349 6.45 -7.28 28.98
N ASP A 350 5.74 -8.39 29.22
CA ASP A 350 5.20 -9.22 28.13
C ASP A 350 4.06 -8.51 27.39
N ALA A 351 3.16 -7.83 28.11
CA ALA A 351 2.08 -7.05 27.51
C ALA A 351 2.61 -5.89 26.66
N LEU A 352 3.67 -5.21 27.12
CA LEU A 352 4.36 -4.18 26.33
C LEU A 352 4.98 -4.76 25.06
N THR A 353 5.64 -5.91 25.16
CA THR A 353 6.21 -6.60 23.99
C THR A 353 5.14 -7.02 23.00
N ILE A 354 4.05 -7.65 23.46
CA ILE A 354 2.93 -8.06 22.59
C ILE A 354 2.33 -6.86 21.87
N ALA A 355 2.20 -5.72 22.58
CA ALA A 355 1.72 -4.48 21.99
C ALA A 355 2.66 -3.98 20.88
N ILE A 356 3.94 -3.75 21.21
CA ILE A 356 4.96 -3.24 20.28
C ILE A 356 5.07 -4.14 19.04
N GLU A 357 5.12 -5.45 19.24
CA GLU A 357 5.24 -6.44 18.19
C GLU A 357 4.01 -6.48 17.27
N THR A 358 2.81 -6.27 17.80
CA THR A 358 1.59 -6.24 16.96
C THR A 358 1.45 -4.92 16.20
N GLY A 359 1.78 -3.78 16.81
CA GLY A 359 1.60 -2.50 16.14
C GLY A 359 2.68 -2.20 15.11
N ILE A 360 3.92 -2.67 15.30
CA ILE A 360 5.00 -2.49 14.33
C ILE A 360 4.89 -3.52 13.21
N GLN A 361 4.39 -3.09 12.07
CA GLN A 361 4.30 -3.91 10.87
C GLN A 361 5.57 -3.84 10.01
N ASN A 362 5.83 -4.90 9.25
CA ASN A 362 6.89 -4.90 8.25
C ASN A 362 6.42 -4.22 6.97
N THR A 363 6.46 -2.89 6.98
CA THR A 363 6.09 -2.05 5.83
C THR A 363 6.94 -2.33 4.59
N GLY A 364 8.17 -2.82 4.76
CA GLY A 364 9.03 -3.22 3.65
C GLY A 364 8.45 -4.38 2.83
N ILE A 365 7.85 -5.38 3.48
CA ILE A 365 7.17 -6.49 2.79
C ILE A 365 5.92 -5.98 2.05
N ALA A 366 5.14 -5.10 2.68
CA ALA A 366 3.98 -4.48 2.04
C ALA A 366 4.38 -3.73 0.76
N ILE A 367 5.39 -2.86 0.84
CA ILE A 367 5.91 -2.09 -0.31
C ILE A 367 6.47 -3.03 -1.37
N PHE A 368 7.23 -4.06 -0.97
CA PHE A 368 7.76 -5.05 -1.90
C PHE A 368 6.64 -5.74 -2.68
N LEU A 369 5.61 -6.26 -2.01
CA LEU A 369 4.50 -6.92 -2.68
C LEU A 369 3.73 -5.96 -3.59
N LEU A 370 3.39 -4.76 -3.12
CA LEU A 370 2.63 -3.79 -3.93
C LEU A 370 3.39 -3.36 -5.19
N THR A 371 4.69 -3.07 -5.07
CA THR A 371 5.52 -2.61 -6.19
C THR A 371 5.89 -3.71 -7.18
N THR A 372 5.84 -4.97 -6.76
CA THR A 372 6.16 -6.10 -7.61
C THR A 372 4.92 -6.78 -8.20
N THR A 373 3.75 -6.64 -7.56
CA THR A 373 2.51 -7.29 -8.01
C THR A 373 1.60 -6.38 -8.82
N LEU A 374 1.63 -5.07 -8.57
CA LEU A 374 0.78 -4.10 -9.27
C LEU A 374 1.56 -3.37 -10.35
N GLU A 375 0.87 -3.03 -11.44
CA GLU A 375 1.41 -2.17 -12.49
C GLU A 375 1.27 -0.69 -12.11
N SER A 376 2.12 0.16 -12.69
CA SER A 376 1.95 1.60 -12.59
C SER A 376 0.67 2.02 -13.33
N PRO A 377 -0.15 2.95 -12.79
CA PRO A 377 0.11 3.84 -11.65
C PRO A 377 -0.26 3.27 -10.26
N GLN A 378 -0.90 2.11 -10.19
CA GLN A 378 -1.48 1.59 -8.94
C GLN A 378 -0.42 1.20 -7.90
N SER A 379 0.71 0.65 -8.34
CA SER A 379 1.87 0.38 -7.49
C SER A 379 2.32 1.60 -6.68
N ASP A 380 2.26 2.78 -7.30
CA ASP A 380 2.78 4.01 -6.73
C ASP A 380 1.78 4.63 -5.76
N LEU A 381 0.49 4.65 -6.17
CA LEU A 381 -0.61 5.14 -5.34
C LEU A 381 -0.76 4.31 -4.06
N THR A 382 -0.67 2.99 -4.17
CA THR A 382 -0.83 2.08 -3.01
C THR A 382 0.36 2.16 -2.04
N THR A 383 1.58 2.42 -2.53
CA THR A 383 2.80 2.46 -1.72
C THR A 383 2.88 3.64 -0.74
N VAL A 384 2.11 4.72 -0.98
CA VAL A 384 2.10 5.92 -0.11
C VAL A 384 1.67 5.59 1.32
N VAL A 385 0.68 4.71 1.48
CA VAL A 385 0.13 4.37 2.79
C VAL A 385 1.11 3.57 3.65
N PRO A 386 1.75 2.48 3.18
CA PRO A 386 2.83 1.80 3.90
C PRO A 386 3.98 2.74 4.30
N VAL A 387 4.35 3.70 3.44
CA VAL A 387 5.38 4.70 3.76
C VAL A 387 4.94 5.61 4.90
N SER A 388 3.68 6.10 4.86
CA SER A 388 3.09 6.86 5.96
C SER A 388 3.13 6.08 7.28
N VAL A 389 2.68 4.81 7.26
CA VAL A 389 2.73 3.93 8.44
C VAL A 389 4.17 3.81 8.96
N ALA A 390 5.16 3.59 8.08
CA ALA A 390 6.55 3.47 8.48
C ALA A 390 7.09 4.73 9.20
N VAL A 391 6.70 5.91 8.73
CA VAL A 391 7.10 7.20 9.31
C VAL A 391 6.37 7.47 10.63
N MET A 392 5.09 7.12 10.73
CA MET A 392 4.24 7.40 11.90
C MET A 392 4.44 6.39 13.04
N THR A 393 4.83 5.15 12.74
CA THR A 393 5.00 4.04 13.70
C THR A 393 5.92 4.37 14.90
N PRO A 394 7.08 5.04 14.73
CA PRO A 394 7.98 5.36 15.83
C PRO A 394 7.49 6.49 16.75
N LEU A 395 6.59 7.37 16.29
CA LEU A 395 6.23 8.59 17.02
C LEU A 395 5.59 8.31 18.39
N PRO A 396 4.59 7.41 18.54
CA PRO A 396 4.04 7.08 19.84
C PRO A 396 5.06 6.46 20.79
N LEU A 397 5.96 5.61 20.26
CA LEU A 397 6.99 4.92 21.03
C LEU A 397 8.08 5.89 21.51
N LEU A 398 8.47 6.85 20.67
CA LEU A 398 9.35 7.96 21.06
C LEU A 398 8.71 8.79 22.18
N GLY A 399 7.41 9.08 22.10
CA GLY A 399 6.69 9.77 23.16
C GLY A 399 6.76 9.04 24.51
N ILE A 400 6.52 7.72 24.51
CA ILE A 400 6.63 6.87 25.70
C ILE A 400 8.08 6.86 26.23
N TYR A 401 9.06 6.74 25.33
CA TYR A 401 10.48 6.76 25.70
C TYR A 401 10.89 8.08 26.36
N LEU A 402 10.51 9.21 25.78
CA LEU A 402 10.79 10.55 26.32
C LEU A 402 10.08 10.75 27.66
N TYR A 403 8.82 10.34 27.78
CA TYR A 403 8.08 10.38 29.04
C TYR A 403 8.77 9.55 30.13
N ASN A 404 9.18 8.32 29.83
CA ASN A 404 9.90 7.48 30.78
C ASN A 404 11.26 8.08 31.19
N ARG A 405 11.92 8.80 30.27
CA ARG A 405 13.21 9.44 30.55
C ARG A 405 13.07 10.73 31.37
N CYS A 406 11.98 11.47 31.20
CA CYS A 406 11.75 12.76 31.85
C CYS A 406 10.97 12.64 33.18
N CYS A 407 10.06 11.67 33.31
CA CYS A 407 9.07 11.63 34.39
C CYS A 407 9.16 10.42 35.32
N ARG A 408 9.97 9.38 35.02
CA ARG A 408 10.23 8.32 36.02
C ARG A 408 11.41 8.72 36.92
N PRO A 409 11.26 8.65 38.25
CA PRO A 409 12.38 8.85 39.16
C PRO A 409 13.46 7.80 38.89
N LYS A 410 14.73 8.19 38.99
CA LYS A 410 15.85 7.25 38.82
C LYS A 410 15.78 6.19 39.94
N PRO A 411 16.18 4.93 39.67
CA PRO A 411 16.24 3.90 40.71
C PRO A 411 17.00 4.34 41.97
N ASP A 412 18.03 5.17 41.78
CA ASP A 412 18.87 5.70 42.85
C ASP A 412 18.12 6.67 43.80
N GLU A 413 17.08 7.37 43.33
CA GLU A 413 16.27 8.28 44.16
C GLU A 413 15.24 7.54 45.01
N VAL A 414 14.72 6.40 44.52
CA VAL A 414 13.77 5.56 45.27
C VAL A 414 14.49 4.80 46.39
N ALA A 415 15.69 4.28 46.13
CA ALA A 415 16.52 3.65 47.16
C ALA A 415 16.99 4.65 48.23
N ALA A 416 17.31 5.89 47.86
CA ALA A 416 17.66 6.95 48.81
C ALA A 416 16.45 7.39 49.67
N GLY A 417 15.25 7.45 49.08
CA GLY A 417 14.02 7.80 49.79
C GLY A 417 13.49 6.70 50.72
N GLU A 418 13.67 5.42 50.38
CA GLU A 418 13.33 4.30 51.28
C GLU A 418 14.32 4.17 52.44
N SER A 419 15.62 4.40 52.21
CA SER A 419 16.63 4.40 53.28
C SER A 419 16.41 5.53 54.30
N GLN A 420 15.86 6.69 53.86
CA GLN A 420 15.48 7.80 54.75
C GLN A 420 14.16 7.60 55.49
N ARG A 421 13.32 6.63 55.11
CA ARG A 421 12.06 6.30 55.83
C ARG A 421 12.23 5.21 56.89
N ILE A 422 13.41 4.60 56.98
CA ILE A 422 13.73 3.50 57.91
C ILE A 422 14.56 4.00 59.12
N VAL A 423 14.76 5.33 59.27
CA VAL A 423 15.42 5.93 60.44
C VAL A 423 14.42 6.59 61.37
#